data_AF-F6D4V7-F1
#
_entry.id   AF-F6D4V7-F1
#
_cell.length_a   1.000
_cell.length_b   1.000
_cell.length_c   1.000
_cell.angle_alpha   90.00
_cell.angle_beta   90.00
_cell.angle_gamma   90.00
#
_symmetry.space_group_name_H-M   'P 1'
#
loop_
_entity.id
_entity.type
_entity.pdbx_description
1 polymer ?
#
loop_
_entity_poly.entity_id
_entity_poly.type
_entity_poly.pdbx_seq_one_letter_code
_entity_poly.pdbx_strand_id
1 'polypeptide(L)'
;MKWADYGISAVKYNSTDTHIEKVRVHLDNGDTLEPASEWLRTDVISALEKGKTFVTIIEDAGKWAKGQKVHIIPVDNAEYIRTDTNNTASNNLDKLPKF
;
A
#
# COMPACT_ATOMS: atom_id res chain seq x y z
N MET A 1 -8.74 -0.36 17.44
CA MET A 1 -9.68 -0.90 16.42
C MET A 1 -8.89 -1.19 15.17
N LYS A 2 -8.89 -2.46 14.72
CA LYS A 2 -8.14 -2.90 13.55
C LYS A 2 -8.72 -2.34 12.26
N TRP A 3 -7.88 -1.78 11.39
CA TRP A 3 -8.28 -1.25 10.09
C TRP A 3 -8.07 -2.25 8.96
N ALA A 4 -6.96 -3.01 9.03
CA ALA A 4 -6.55 -4.06 8.11
C ALA A 4 -5.49 -4.95 8.79
N ASP A 5 -4.85 -5.87 8.08
CA ASP A 5 -3.64 -6.54 8.60
C ASP A 5 -2.42 -5.62 8.52
N TYR A 6 -2.40 -4.71 7.53
CA TYR A 6 -1.29 -3.82 7.28
C TYR A 6 -1.71 -2.42 6.82
N GLY A 7 -0.93 -1.42 7.19
CA GLY A 7 -1.02 -0.04 6.69
C GLY A 7 0.15 0.31 5.77
N ILE A 8 -0.10 0.96 4.63
CA ILE A 8 0.93 1.48 3.73
C ILE A 8 1.04 3.00 3.88
N SER A 9 2.22 3.49 4.26
CA SER A 9 2.45 4.92 4.59
C SER A 9 3.27 5.69 3.55
N ALA A 10 4.02 4.99 2.70
CA ALA A 10 4.86 5.63 1.69
C ALA A 10 5.16 4.66 0.54
N VAL A 11 5.50 5.22 -0.61
CA VAL A 11 5.80 4.48 -1.84
C VAL A 11 7.16 4.86 -2.39
N LYS A 12 7.87 3.91 -2.97
CA LYS A 12 9.10 4.16 -3.73
C LYS A 12 8.90 3.64 -5.14
N TYR A 13 9.07 4.52 -6.11
CA TYR A 13 9.01 4.15 -7.51
C TYR A 13 10.37 3.63 -7.98
N ASN A 14 10.35 2.84 -9.05
CA ASN A 14 11.55 2.40 -9.75
C ASN A 14 12.34 3.61 -10.31
N SER A 15 13.55 3.35 -10.79
CA SER A 15 14.45 4.40 -11.30
C SER A 15 13.89 5.24 -12.45
N THR A 16 12.85 4.76 -13.15
CA THR A 16 12.18 5.47 -14.25
C THR A 16 10.90 6.19 -13.82
N ASP A 17 10.55 6.17 -12.52
CA ASP A 17 9.32 6.75 -11.94
C ASP A 17 8.02 6.25 -12.61
N THR A 18 8.04 5.02 -13.15
CA THR A 18 6.91 4.45 -13.90
C THR A 18 6.06 3.51 -13.04
N HIS A 19 6.67 2.82 -12.08
CA HIS A 19 6.01 1.79 -11.27
C HIS A 19 6.49 1.84 -9.83
N ILE A 20 5.61 1.51 -8.87
CA ILE A 20 6.02 1.28 -7.49
C ILE A 20 6.93 0.05 -7.45
N GLU A 21 8.12 0.23 -6.89
CA GLU A 21 9.07 -0.84 -6.60
C GLU A 21 8.88 -1.36 -5.17
N LYS A 22 8.75 -0.43 -4.21
CA LYS A 22 8.63 -0.73 -2.79
C LYS A 22 7.59 0.13 -2.09
N VAL A 23 7.14 -0.33 -0.93
CA VAL A 23 6.28 0.42 -0.03
C VAL A 23 6.76 0.30 1.42
N ARG A 24 6.42 1.30 2.25
CA ARG A 24 6.56 1.19 3.71
C ARG A 24 5.30 0.61 4.30
N VAL A 25 5.43 -0.56 4.92
CA VAL A 25 4.35 -1.36 5.49
C VAL A 25 4.46 -1.40 7.01
N HIS A 26 3.35 -1.12 7.68
CA HIS A 26 3.19 -1.20 9.12
C HIS A 26 2.24 -2.35 9.45
N LEU A 27 2.60 -3.21 10.41
CA LEU A 27 1.67 -4.22 10.93
C LEU A 27 0.60 -3.53 11.78
N ASP A 28 -0.67 -3.80 11.49
CA ASP A 28 -1.80 -3.37 12.32
C ASP A 28 -2.16 -4.51 13.28
N ASN A 29 -1.73 -4.37 14.53
CA ASN A 29 -2.00 -5.35 15.58
C ASN A 29 -3.39 -5.17 16.23
N GLY A 30 -4.17 -4.17 15.79
CA GLY A 30 -5.50 -3.83 16.29
C GLY A 30 -5.52 -2.65 17.27
N ASP A 31 -4.40 -2.36 17.93
CA ASP A 31 -4.25 -1.28 18.90
C ASP A 31 -3.27 -0.21 18.41
N THR A 32 -2.17 -0.64 17.79
CA THR A 32 -1.12 0.22 17.25
C THR A 32 -0.65 -0.25 15.87
N LEU A 33 0.01 0.67 15.16
CA LEU A 33 0.78 0.36 13.96
C LEU A 33 2.24 0.21 14.34
N GLU A 34 2.81 -0.96 14.07
CA GLU A 34 4.23 -1.23 14.30
C GLU A 34 5.12 -0.35 13.41
N PRO A 35 6.42 -0.20 13.74
CA PRO A 35 7.37 0.50 12.88
C PRO A 35 7.36 -0.02 11.44
N ALA A 36 7.62 0.89 10.49
CA ALA A 36 7.61 0.56 9.07
C ALA A 36 8.68 -0.48 8.72
N SER A 37 8.31 -1.41 7.85
CA SER A 37 9.24 -2.27 7.09
C SER A 37 9.07 -2.01 5.59
N GLU A 38 10.15 -2.14 4.82
CA GLU A 38 10.09 -2.02 3.36
C GLU A 38 9.70 -3.35 2.73
N TRP A 39 8.64 -3.36 1.93
CA TRP A 39 8.21 -4.52 1.16
C TRP A 39 8.32 -4.23 -0.32
N LEU A 40 8.65 -5.23 -1.13
CA LEU A 40 8.51 -5.13 -2.58
C LEU A 40 7.01 -5.07 -2.93
N ARG A 41 6.68 -4.42 -4.03
CA ARG A 41 5.32 -4.45 -4.59
C ARG A 41 4.82 -5.89 -4.77
N THR A 42 5.68 -6.80 -5.21
CA THR A 42 5.37 -8.22 -5.40
C THR A 42 5.05 -8.95 -4.09
N ASP A 43 5.66 -8.53 -2.97
CA ASP A 43 5.36 -9.11 -1.65
C ASP A 43 3.96 -8.69 -1.18
N VAL A 44 3.58 -7.44 -1.44
CA VAL A 44 2.23 -6.93 -1.15
C VAL A 44 1.18 -7.69 -1.97
N ILE A 45 1.42 -7.89 -3.28
CA ILE A 45 0.55 -8.69 -4.15
C ILE A 45 0.41 -10.11 -3.59
N SER A 46 1.52 -10.78 -3.34
CA SER A 46 1.54 -12.15 -2.79
C SER A 46 0.79 -12.25 -1.46
N ALA A 47 0.83 -11.21 -0.62
CA ALA A 47 0.11 -11.17 0.65
C ALA A 47 -1.40 -10.95 0.45
N LEU A 48 -1.80 -10.06 -0.45
CA LEU A 48 -3.21 -9.82 -0.83
C LEU A 48 -3.84 -11.10 -1.41
N GLU A 49 -3.14 -11.83 -2.27
CA GLU A 49 -3.59 -13.12 -2.81
C GLU A 49 -3.77 -14.19 -1.72
N LYS A 50 -2.95 -14.14 -0.66
CA LYS A 50 -3.08 -15.00 0.53
C LYS A 50 -4.15 -14.52 1.51
N GLY A 51 -4.97 -13.53 1.12
CA GLY A 51 -6.09 -13.02 1.90
C GLY A 51 -5.70 -12.00 2.99
N LYS A 52 -4.46 -11.49 2.98
CA LYS A 52 -4.10 -10.36 3.85
C LYS A 52 -4.75 -9.08 3.36
N THR A 53 -5.05 -8.19 4.29
CA THR A 53 -5.72 -6.92 3.99
C THR A 53 -4.78 -5.73 4.20
N PHE A 54 -4.88 -4.76 3.31
CA PHE A 54 -4.06 -3.55 3.32
C PHE A 54 -4.94 -2.31 3.21
N VAL A 55 -4.55 -1.24 3.90
CA VAL A 55 -5.10 0.12 3.74
C VAL A 55 -3.94 1.11 3.60
N THR A 56 -4.16 2.25 2.95
CA THR A 56 -3.24 3.38 3.06
C THR A 56 -3.39 4.03 4.44
N ILE A 57 -2.31 4.62 4.94
CA ILE A 57 -2.30 5.38 6.20
C ILE A 57 -1.49 6.66 6.01
N ILE A 58 -1.93 7.74 6.65
CA ILE A 58 -1.26 9.05 6.60
C ILE A 58 -0.98 9.48 8.03
N GLU A 59 0.26 9.91 8.28
CA GLU A 59 0.62 10.51 9.57
C GLU A 59 0.30 12.00 9.53
N ASP A 60 -0.48 12.45 10.51
CA ASP A 60 -0.74 13.86 10.75
C ASP A 60 -0.50 14.17 12.24
N ALA A 61 0.43 15.09 12.51
CA ALA A 61 0.81 15.50 13.86
C ALA A 61 1.06 14.34 14.86
N GLY A 62 1.74 13.28 14.41
CA GLY A 62 2.07 12.11 15.23
C GLY A 62 0.93 11.12 15.44
N LYS A 63 -0.18 11.26 14.69
CA LYS A 63 -1.31 10.33 14.70
C LYS A 63 -1.53 9.75 13.32
N TRP A 64 -1.81 8.46 13.27
CA TRP A 64 -2.19 7.79 12.04
C TRP A 64 -3.67 8.00 11.73
N ALA A 65 -3.96 8.32 10.49
CA ALA A 65 -5.31 8.33 9.92
C ALA A 65 -5.45 7.20 8.89
N LYS A 66 -6.58 6.49 8.93
CA LYS A 66 -6.92 5.46 7.96
C LYS A 66 -7.25 6.09 6.61
N GLY A 67 -6.59 5.63 5.57
CA GLY A 67 -6.89 5.93 4.17
C GLY A 67 -7.81 4.89 3.53
N GLN A 68 -7.55 4.60 2.26
CA GLN A 68 -8.37 3.73 1.42
C GLN A 68 -7.87 2.29 1.45
N LYS A 69 -8.75 1.34 1.12
CA LYS A 69 -8.37 -0.07 0.98
C LYS A 69 -7.50 -0.26 -0.25
N VAL A 70 -6.49 -1.11 -0.13
CA VAL A 70 -5.60 -1.47 -1.24
C VAL A 70 -6.05 -2.78 -1.88
N HIS A 71 -6.08 -2.80 -3.20
CA HIS A 71 -6.51 -3.93 -4.02
C HIS A 71 -5.49 -4.24 -5.11
N ILE A 72 -5.46 -5.50 -5.56
CA ILE A 72 -4.78 -5.90 -6.80
C ILE A 72 -5.70 -5.56 -7.96
N ILE A 73 -5.17 -4.88 -8.98
CA ILE A 73 -5.87 -4.68 -10.25
C ILE A 73 -5.03 -5.27 -11.38
N PRO A 74 -5.55 -6.24 -12.15
CA PRO A 74 -4.91 -6.70 -13.37
C PRO A 74 -5.09 -5.63 -14.46
N VAL A 75 -4.00 -5.25 -15.12
CA VAL A 75 -4.04 -4.42 -16.32
C VAL A 75 -3.16 -5.05 -17.38
N ASP A 76 -3.78 -5.40 -18.52
CA ASP A 76 -3.18 -6.24 -19.55
C ASP A 76 -2.64 -7.56 -18.95
N ASN A 77 -1.32 -7.77 -19.02
CA ASN A 77 -0.62 -8.96 -18.52
C ASN A 77 0.18 -8.69 -17.23
N ALA A 78 -0.09 -7.57 -16.52
CA ALA A 78 0.61 -7.21 -15.30
C ALA A 78 -0.37 -6.84 -14.17
N GLU A 79 0.01 -7.20 -12.95
CA GLU A 79 -0.74 -6.84 -11.74
C GLU A 79 -0.22 -5.54 -11.15
N TYR A 80 -1.10 -4.73 -10.56
CA TYR A 80 -0.79 -3.45 -9.93
C TYR A 80 -1.49 -3.34 -8.57
N ILE A 81 -0.97 -2.52 -7.65
CA ILE A 81 -1.63 -2.23 -6.36
C ILE A 81 -2.23 -0.82 -6.37
N ARG A 82 -3.50 -0.69 -5.96
CA ARG A 82 -4.24 0.57 -6.03
C ARG A 82 -5.28 0.76 -4.91
N THR A 83 -5.62 2.01 -4.65
CA THR A 83 -6.74 2.45 -3.79
C THR A 83 -8.00 2.83 -4.57
N ASP A 84 -7.87 3.21 -5.85
CA ASP A 84 -9.01 3.54 -6.70
C ASP A 84 -9.61 2.30 -7.40
N THR A 85 -10.90 2.38 -7.75
CA THR A 85 -11.63 1.37 -8.54
C THR A 85 -11.59 1.66 -10.05
N ASN A 86 -10.76 2.61 -10.50
CA ASN A 86 -10.72 3.01 -11.91
C ASN A 86 -9.79 2.08 -12.71
N ASN A 87 -10.01 1.90 -14.02
CA ASN A 87 -9.29 0.91 -14.83
C ASN A 87 -7.96 1.39 -15.48
N THR A 88 -7.32 2.44 -14.96
CA THR A 88 -6.09 3.00 -15.56
C THR A 88 -4.83 2.16 -15.24
N ALA A 89 -3.95 1.91 -16.21
CA ALA A 89 -2.70 1.17 -16.01
C ALA A 89 -1.64 1.93 -15.17
N SER A 90 -1.84 2.13 -13.87
CA SER A 90 -0.85 2.78 -12.99
C SER A 90 -0.97 2.32 -11.54
N ASN A 91 0.13 2.39 -10.78
CA ASN A 91 0.09 2.20 -9.33
C ASN A 91 -0.37 3.51 -8.69
N ASN A 92 -1.52 3.50 -8.03
CA ASN A 92 -2.13 4.68 -7.42
C ASN A 92 -2.58 4.30 -6.02
N LEU A 93 -1.72 4.55 -5.02
CA LEU A 93 -2.04 4.38 -3.61
C LEU A 93 -2.36 5.74 -2.98
N ASP A 94 -3.13 6.58 -3.65
CA ASP A 94 -3.36 7.98 -3.29
C ASP A 94 -2.07 8.84 -3.32
N LYS A 95 -2.14 10.07 -2.82
CA LYS A 95 -1.02 11.02 -2.70
C LYS A 95 -0.07 10.65 -1.54
N LEU A 96 0.27 9.37 -1.39
CA LEU A 96 1.25 8.96 -0.38
C LEU A 96 2.62 9.59 -0.65
N PRO A 97 3.39 9.92 0.40
CA PRO A 97 4.73 10.44 0.25
C PRO A 97 5.66 9.43 -0.46
N LYS A 98 6.60 9.96 -1.24
CA LYS A 98 7.69 9.18 -1.85
C LYS A 98 8.88 9.06 -0.87
N PHE A 99 9.64 7.96 -0.95
CA PHE A 99 10.87 7.75 -0.17
C PHE A 99 12.00 7.08 -0.97
#